data_AF-A0A2K3N2J4-F1
#
_entry.id   AF-A0A2K3N2J4-F1
#
_cell.length_a   1.000
_cell.length_b   1.000
_cell.length_c   1.000
_cell.angle_alpha   90.00
_cell.angle_beta   90.00
_cell.angle_gamma   90.00
#
_symmetry.space_group_name_H-M   'P 1'
#
loop_
_entity.id
_entity.type
_entity.pdbx_description
1 polymer ?
#
loop_
_entity_poly.entity_id
_entity_poly.type
_entity_poly.pdbx_seq_one_letter_code
_entity_poly.pdbx_strand_id
1 'polypeptide(L)'
;MDFGCKDVSVWKEALSTYTSQIQSLSLTKNKPNLVSLNQFYCNELPSLLHQRNPNPFITTEELSKLMQWKLTRGKWRPRLLDFVSSLDEDVVKSASEKAFESLPDISKAITELSSLKGVGPATASAVLAAFAPDLTPFMSDEAEII
;
A
#
# COMPACT_ATOMS: atom_id res chain seq x y z
N MET A 1 4.09 -24.15 10.20
CA MET A 1 2.94 -23.29 10.52
C MET A 1 1.70 -23.98 9.98
N ASP A 2 0.83 -24.49 10.85
CA ASP A 2 -0.51 -24.91 10.44
C ASP A 2 -1.39 -23.67 10.46
N PHE A 3 -1.76 -23.18 9.27
CA PHE A 3 -2.77 -22.14 9.15
C PHE A 3 -4.12 -22.78 9.50
N GLY A 4 -4.83 -22.23 10.49
CA GLY A 4 -6.05 -22.81 11.08
C GLY A 4 -7.24 -22.98 10.11
N CYS A 5 -7.13 -22.51 8.86
CA CYS A 5 -8.14 -22.70 7.83
C CYS A 5 -7.49 -22.74 6.43
N LYS A 6 -7.66 -23.87 5.72
CA LYS A 6 -7.26 -24.04 4.30
C LYS A 6 -8.45 -23.89 3.34
N ASP A 7 -9.63 -23.57 3.85
CA ASP A 7 -10.85 -23.45 3.07
C ASP A 7 -10.90 -22.09 2.37
N VAL A 8 -10.77 -22.11 1.05
CA VAL A 8 -10.86 -20.94 0.17
C VAL A 8 -12.17 -20.18 0.36
N SER A 9 -13.26 -20.88 0.68
CA SER A 9 -14.59 -20.30 0.86
C SER A 9 -14.63 -19.37 2.07
N VAL A 10 -14.00 -19.78 3.18
CA VAL A 10 -13.87 -18.97 4.40
C VAL A 10 -13.05 -17.71 4.12
N TRP A 11 -11.95 -17.84 3.37
CA TRP A 11 -11.13 -16.68 2.98
C TRP A 11 -11.88 -15.70 2.07
N LYS A 12 -12.69 -16.21 1.12
CA LYS A 12 -13.54 -15.38 0.26
C LYS A 12 -14.63 -14.66 1.04
N GLU A 13 -15.26 -15.36 1.99
CA GLU A 13 -16.27 -14.77 2.86
C GLU A 13 -15.66 -13.66 3.72
N ALA A 14 -14.53 -13.93 4.40
CA ALA A 14 -13.81 -12.92 5.17
C ALA A 14 -13.46 -11.69 4.32
N LEU A 15 -12.92 -11.90 3.11
CA LEU A 15 -12.60 -10.82 2.17
C LEU A 15 -13.84 -10.02 1.75
N SER A 16 -15.00 -10.66 1.58
CA SER A 16 -16.26 -9.98 1.22
C SER A 16 -16.73 -9.00 2.31
N THR A 17 -16.36 -9.24 3.57
CA THR A 17 -16.68 -8.35 4.70
C THR A 17 -15.69 -7.18 4.85
N TYR A 18 -14.59 -7.16 4.12
CA TYR A 18 -13.52 -6.16 4.30
C TYR A 18 -14.04 -4.72 4.23
N THR A 19 -14.90 -4.40 3.26
CA THR A 19 -15.45 -3.05 3.08
C THR A 19 -16.29 -2.60 4.28
N SER A 20 -17.14 -3.47 4.82
CA SER A 20 -17.95 -3.14 6.00
C SER A 20 -17.09 -3.01 7.26
N GLN A 21 -16.01 -3.78 7.37
CA GLN A 21 -15.05 -3.64 8.45
C GLN A 21 -14.30 -2.31 8.41
N ILE A 22 -13.87 -1.85 7.23
CA ILE A 22 -13.26 -0.52 7.07
C ILE A 22 -14.22 0.61 7.47
N GLN A 23 -15.50 0.50 7.13
CA GLN A 23 -16.54 1.45 7.57
C GLN A 23 -16.72 1.42 9.10
N SER A 24 -16.83 0.23 9.68
CA SER A 24 -16.94 0.05 11.13
C SER A 24 -15.74 0.63 11.87
N LEU A 25 -14.52 0.40 11.37
CA LEU A 25 -13.29 0.95 11.95
C LEU A 25 -13.22 2.48 11.85
N SER A 26 -13.65 3.05 10.72
CA SER A 26 -13.74 4.50 10.54
C SER A 26 -14.60 5.15 11.63
N LEU A 27 -15.76 4.55 11.92
CA LEU A 27 -16.70 5.05 12.93
C LEU A 27 -16.20 4.79 14.36
N THR A 28 -15.83 3.55 14.68
CA THR A 28 -15.49 3.13 16.05
C THR A 28 -14.17 3.72 16.57
N LYS A 29 -13.20 3.95 15.67
CA LYS A 29 -11.89 4.54 16.01
C LYS A 29 -11.79 6.03 15.66
N ASN A 30 -12.89 6.66 15.23
CA ASN A 30 -12.96 8.06 14.80
C ASN A 30 -11.87 8.43 13.76
N LYS A 31 -11.82 7.67 12.68
CA LYS A 31 -10.86 7.83 11.56
C LYS A 31 -11.62 8.24 10.29
N PRO A 32 -12.17 9.47 10.19
CA PRO A 32 -13.16 9.86 9.18
C PRO A 32 -12.67 9.69 7.72
N ASN A 33 -11.36 9.84 7.48
CA ASN A 33 -10.78 9.73 6.14
C ASN A 33 -10.41 8.29 5.76
N LEU A 34 -10.57 7.31 6.66
CA LEU A 34 -10.12 5.93 6.41
C LEU A 34 -10.83 5.30 5.20
N VAL A 35 -12.12 5.56 5.03
CA VAL A 35 -12.92 5.00 3.92
C VAL A 35 -12.42 5.54 2.58
N SER A 36 -12.26 6.86 2.45
CA SER A 36 -11.79 7.49 1.21
C SER A 36 -10.35 7.12 0.90
N LEU A 37 -9.48 7.06 1.91
CA LEU A 37 -8.10 6.59 1.76
C LEU A 37 -8.03 5.14 1.31
N ASN A 38 -8.91 4.28 1.83
CA ASN A 38 -8.97 2.89 1.42
C ASN A 38 -9.50 2.73 -0.01
N GLN A 39 -10.51 3.51 -0.40
CA GLN A 39 -10.99 3.54 -1.78
C GLN A 39 -9.88 3.95 -2.76
N PHE A 40 -9.10 4.97 -2.40
CA PHE A 40 -7.95 5.38 -3.19
C PHE A 40 -6.94 4.23 -3.35
N TYR A 41 -6.52 3.59 -2.25
CA TYR A 41 -5.53 2.52 -2.31
C TYR A 41 -6.02 1.28 -3.08
N CYS A 42 -7.26 0.84 -2.85
CA CYS A 42 -7.77 -0.40 -3.43
C CYS A 42 -8.19 -0.27 -4.90
N ASN A 43 -8.66 0.90 -5.33
CA ASN A 43 -9.32 1.06 -6.63
C ASN A 43 -8.64 2.09 -7.55
N GLU A 44 -8.34 3.27 -7.01
CA GLU A 44 -7.84 4.40 -7.81
C GLU A 44 -6.35 4.22 -8.13
N LEU A 45 -5.52 3.95 -7.12
CA LEU A 45 -4.07 3.86 -7.28
C LEU A 45 -3.64 2.76 -8.27
N PRO A 46 -4.13 1.51 -8.19
CA PRO A 46 -3.79 0.49 -9.18
C PRO A 46 -4.12 0.93 -10.61
N SER A 47 -5.27 1.59 -10.80
CA SER A 47 -5.69 2.11 -12.10
C SER A 47 -4.75 3.20 -12.61
N LEU A 48 -4.37 4.14 -11.75
CA LEU A 48 -3.45 5.25 -12.09
C LEU A 48 -2.05 4.74 -12.47
N LEU A 49 -1.53 3.74 -11.75
CA LEU A 49 -0.22 3.14 -12.06
C LEU A 49 -0.24 2.47 -13.45
N HIS A 50 -1.26 1.65 -13.74
CA HIS A 50 -1.36 0.94 -15.02
C HIS A 50 -1.67 1.85 -16.21
N GLN A 51 -2.36 2.98 -16.01
CA GLN A 51 -2.58 3.98 -17.07
C GLN A 51 -1.29 4.60 -17.61
N ARG A 52 -0.19 4.50 -16.86
CA ARG A 52 1.14 5.05 -17.23
C ARG A 52 2.03 4.04 -17.96
N ASN A 53 1.52 2.85 -18.26
CA ASN A 53 2.26 1.86 -19.06
C ASN A 53 2.66 2.45 -20.43
N PRO A 54 3.86 2.13 -20.95
CA PRO A 54 4.76 1.05 -20.50
C PRO A 54 5.72 1.41 -19.35
N ASN A 55 5.75 2.67 -18.90
CA ASN A 55 6.67 3.13 -17.84
C ASN A 55 5.86 3.56 -16.60
N PRO A 56 5.29 2.62 -15.84
CA PRO A 56 4.51 2.94 -14.65
C PRO A 56 5.38 3.60 -13.58
N PHE A 57 4.81 4.56 -12.85
CA PHE A 57 5.44 5.23 -11.71
C PHE A 57 4.37 5.70 -10.72
N ILE A 58 4.78 5.93 -9.47
CA ILE A 58 3.97 6.63 -8.47
C ILE A 58 4.44 8.09 -8.34
N THR A 59 3.52 9.02 -8.13
CA THR A 59 3.87 10.43 -7.84
C THR A 59 4.15 10.64 -6.35
N THR A 60 4.78 11.77 -5.99
CA THR A 60 4.99 12.13 -4.57
C THR A 60 3.65 12.32 -3.84
N GLU A 61 2.65 12.89 -4.53
CA GLU A 61 1.30 13.06 -4.00
C GLU A 61 0.62 11.71 -3.72
N GLU A 62 0.68 10.78 -4.67
CA GLU A 62 0.11 9.44 -4.54
C GLU A 62 0.79 8.63 -3.44
N LEU A 63 2.12 8.71 -3.37
CA LEU A 63 2.91 8.06 -2.32
C LEU A 63 2.57 8.65 -0.94
N SER A 64 2.38 9.97 -0.85
CA SER A 64 1.94 10.63 0.39
C SER A 64 0.54 10.17 0.81
N LYS A 65 -0.41 10.07 -0.13
CA LYS A 65 -1.78 9.60 0.13
C LYS A 65 -1.79 8.12 0.54
N LEU A 66 -0.95 7.28 -0.07
CA LEU A 66 -0.73 5.89 0.34
C LEU A 66 -0.14 5.82 1.76
N MET A 67 0.86 6.66 2.08
CA MET A 67 1.42 6.73 3.43
C MET A 67 0.35 7.14 4.46
N GLN A 68 -0.49 8.12 4.12
CA GLN A 68 -1.60 8.54 4.98
C GLN A 68 -2.59 7.39 5.20
N TRP A 69 -2.95 6.64 4.15
CA TRP A 69 -3.77 5.44 4.27
C TRP A 69 -3.15 4.42 5.24
N LYS A 70 -1.87 4.08 5.06
CA LYS A 70 -1.15 3.11 5.89
C LYS A 70 -1.12 3.54 7.36
N LEU A 71 -0.77 4.80 7.63
CA LEU A 71 -0.68 5.35 8.99
C LEU A 71 -2.06 5.50 9.66
N THR A 72 -3.11 5.75 8.87
CA THR A 72 -4.47 5.82 9.38
C THR A 72 -4.96 4.44 9.81
N ARG A 73 -4.53 3.36 9.15
CA ARG A 73 -4.90 1.99 9.54
C ARG A 73 -4.16 1.50 10.78
N GLY A 74 -2.84 1.70 10.84
CA GLY A 74 -2.01 1.21 11.94
C GLY A 74 -1.53 2.27 12.92
N LYS A 75 -0.32 2.06 13.47
CA LYS A 75 0.34 3.01 14.36
C LYS A 75 0.67 4.34 13.67
N TRP A 76 0.09 5.42 14.18
CA TRP A 76 0.35 6.78 13.71
C TRP A 76 1.82 7.21 13.95
N ARG A 77 2.51 7.59 12.88
CA ARG A 77 3.91 8.07 12.89
C ARG A 77 4.04 9.25 11.92
N PRO A 78 3.64 10.48 12.31
CA PRO A 78 3.43 11.60 11.39
C PRO A 78 4.70 12.01 10.64
N ARG A 79 5.88 11.87 11.27
CA ARG A 79 7.17 12.17 10.64
C ARG A 79 7.44 11.38 9.35
N LEU A 80 6.83 10.20 9.18
CA LEU A 80 6.97 9.43 7.94
C LEU A 80 6.23 10.10 6.78
N LEU A 81 5.06 10.69 7.06
CA LEU A 81 4.33 11.46 6.06
C LEU A 81 5.11 12.72 5.68
N ASP A 82 5.64 13.45 6.66
CA ASP A 82 6.45 14.65 6.40
C ASP A 82 7.66 14.36 5.50
N PHE A 83 8.34 13.23 5.72
CA PHE A 83 9.44 12.82 4.86
C PHE A 83 9.00 12.55 3.43
N VAL A 84 7.93 11.77 3.25
CA VAL A 84 7.43 11.40 1.93
C VAL A 84 6.93 12.62 1.16
N SER A 85 6.16 13.50 1.81
CA SER A 85 5.62 14.70 1.18
C SER A 85 6.69 15.75 0.83
N SER A 86 7.90 15.62 1.39
CA SER A 86 9.04 16.48 1.06
C SER A 86 9.99 15.87 0.03
N LEU A 87 9.68 14.68 -0.51
CA LEU A 87 10.50 14.05 -1.54
C LEU A 87 10.36 14.78 -2.88
N ASP A 88 11.45 14.83 -3.62
CA ASP A 88 11.45 15.31 -4.99
C ASP A 88 10.67 14.35 -5.91
N GLU A 89 9.84 14.91 -6.78
CA GLU A 89 8.94 14.15 -7.67
C GLU A 89 9.72 13.23 -8.62
N ASP A 90 10.85 13.69 -9.17
CA ASP A 90 11.65 12.91 -10.12
C ASP A 90 12.36 11.75 -9.41
N VAL A 91 12.78 11.96 -8.16
CA VAL A 91 13.36 10.90 -7.31
C VAL A 91 12.33 9.81 -7.01
N VAL A 92 11.10 10.18 -6.67
CA VAL A 92 10.02 9.21 -6.39
C VAL A 92 9.68 8.40 -7.65
N LYS A 93 9.51 9.07 -8.80
CA LYS A 93 9.24 8.39 -10.07
C LYS A 93 10.34 7.41 -10.43
N SER A 94 11.59 7.87 -10.45
CA SER A 94 12.73 7.04 -10.84
C SER A 94 12.89 5.79 -9.94
N ALA A 95 12.70 5.94 -8.62
CA ALA A 95 12.75 4.79 -7.71
C ALA A 95 11.61 3.79 -7.98
N SER A 96 10.39 4.29 -8.26
CA SER A 96 9.24 3.44 -8.53
C SER A 96 9.32 2.72 -9.87
N GLU A 97 9.80 3.39 -10.93
CA GLU A 97 10.01 2.77 -12.25
C GLU A 97 10.99 1.59 -12.13
N LYS A 98 12.16 1.80 -11.51
CA LYS A 98 13.16 0.75 -11.27
C LYS A 98 12.60 -0.40 -10.44
N ALA A 99 11.75 -0.10 -9.46
CA ALA A 99 11.13 -1.12 -8.62
C ALA A 99 10.15 -1.99 -9.43
N PHE A 100 9.33 -1.37 -10.28
CA PHE A 100 8.38 -2.09 -11.13
C PHE A 100 9.10 -2.91 -12.20
N GLU A 101 10.15 -2.37 -12.83
CA GLU A 101 11.01 -3.09 -13.78
C GLU A 101 11.76 -4.27 -13.14
N SER A 102 12.02 -4.21 -11.84
CA SER A 102 12.71 -5.27 -11.11
C SER A 102 11.83 -6.49 -10.85
N LEU A 103 10.51 -6.41 -11.03
CA LEU A 103 9.63 -7.57 -10.87
C LEU A 103 9.93 -8.65 -11.93
N PRO A 104 9.91 -9.94 -11.56
CA PRO A 104 9.38 -10.50 -10.31
C PRO A 104 10.40 -10.58 -9.14
N ASP A 105 11.57 -9.95 -9.21
CA ASP A 105 12.50 -9.87 -8.07
C ASP A 105 12.00 -8.88 -7.02
N ILE A 106 11.17 -9.39 -6.10
CA ILE A 106 10.54 -8.62 -5.02
C ILE A 106 11.58 -8.00 -4.09
N SER A 107 12.67 -8.72 -3.80
CA SER A 107 13.71 -8.23 -2.88
C SER A 107 14.40 -6.99 -3.47
N LYS A 108 14.70 -7.05 -4.76
CA LYS A 108 15.26 -5.91 -5.49
C LYS A 108 14.24 -4.76 -5.58
N ALA A 109 12.99 -5.04 -5.94
CA ALA A 109 11.93 -4.02 -6.03
C ALA A 109 11.70 -3.29 -4.68
N ILE A 110 11.70 -4.02 -3.56
CA ILE A 110 11.62 -3.43 -2.22
C ILE A 110 12.83 -2.54 -1.94
N THR A 111 14.03 -2.97 -2.36
CA THR A 111 15.27 -2.22 -2.15
C THR A 111 15.26 -0.89 -2.90
N GLU A 112 14.80 -0.88 -4.16
CA GLU A 112 14.66 0.34 -4.96
C GLU A 112 13.73 1.35 -4.28
N LEU A 113 12.54 0.94 -3.83
CA LEU A 113 11.60 1.82 -3.13
C LEU A 113 12.06 2.23 -1.73
N SER A 114 12.74 1.34 -0.99
CA SER A 114 13.24 1.63 0.36
C SER A 114 14.43 2.58 0.38
N SER A 115 14.98 2.95 -0.79
CA SER A 115 15.94 4.04 -0.92
C SER A 115 15.32 5.41 -0.63
N LEU A 116 14.00 5.55 -0.79
CA LEU A 116 13.28 6.79 -0.54
C LEU A 116 13.16 7.06 0.97
N LYS A 117 13.51 8.28 1.40
CA LYS A 117 13.42 8.66 2.81
C LYS A 117 11.98 8.53 3.32
N GLY A 118 11.80 7.79 4.41
CA GLY A 118 10.47 7.55 5.01
C GLY A 118 9.73 6.34 4.43
N VAL A 119 10.25 5.73 3.35
CA VAL A 119 9.75 4.47 2.80
C VAL A 119 10.62 3.33 3.32
N GLY A 120 10.01 2.43 4.09
CA GLY A 120 10.64 1.15 4.48
C GLY A 120 9.95 -0.03 3.81
N PRO A 121 10.38 -1.28 4.07
CA PRO A 121 9.85 -2.48 3.42
C PRO A 121 8.33 -2.60 3.48
N ALA A 122 7.70 -2.24 4.61
CA ALA A 122 6.24 -2.25 4.73
C ALA A 122 5.56 -1.29 3.75
N THR A 123 6.06 -0.06 3.62
CA THR A 123 5.50 0.93 2.66
C THR A 123 5.84 0.54 1.22
N ALA A 124 7.06 0.08 0.96
CA ALA A 124 7.47 -0.42 -0.35
C ALA A 124 6.56 -1.56 -0.83
N SER A 125 6.29 -2.55 0.04
CA SER A 125 5.38 -3.64 -0.27
C SER A 125 3.94 -3.19 -0.54
N ALA A 126 3.48 -2.09 0.06
CA ALA A 126 2.15 -1.53 -0.22
C ALA A 126 2.07 -0.95 -1.64
N VAL A 127 3.12 -0.27 -2.08
CA VAL A 127 3.23 0.27 -3.45
C VAL A 127 3.28 -0.88 -4.45
N LEU A 128 4.11 -1.90 -4.19
CA LEU A 128 4.20 -3.08 -5.06
C LEU A 128 2.87 -3.83 -5.13
N ALA A 129 2.19 -4.04 -4.00
CA ALA A 129 0.89 -4.73 -3.97
C ALA A 129 -0.21 -3.96 -4.72
N ALA A 130 -0.14 -2.62 -4.76
CA ALA A 130 -1.05 -1.82 -5.59
C ALA A 130 -0.75 -1.95 -7.09
N PHE A 131 0.51 -2.18 -7.47
CA PHE A 131 0.92 -2.36 -8.87
C PHE A 131 0.71 -3.81 -9.35
N ALA A 132 1.24 -4.79 -8.62
CA ALA A 132 1.25 -6.20 -8.99
C ALA A 132 0.70 -7.06 -7.84
N PRO A 133 -0.62 -7.00 -7.55
CA PRO A 133 -1.24 -7.71 -6.43
C PRO A 133 -1.11 -9.24 -6.54
N ASP A 134 -1.01 -9.78 -7.76
CA ASP A 134 -0.85 -11.23 -7.99
C ASP A 134 0.58 -11.73 -7.69
N LEU A 135 1.56 -10.83 -7.64
CA LEU A 135 2.97 -11.15 -7.39
C LEU A 135 3.45 -10.73 -6.01
N THR A 136 2.89 -9.65 -5.46
CA THR A 136 3.43 -9.00 -4.26
C THR A 136 2.35 -8.76 -3.21
N PRO A 137 2.47 -9.37 -2.01
CA PRO A 137 1.58 -9.07 -0.91
C PRO A 137 2.02 -7.79 -0.17
N PHE A 138 1.05 -7.10 0.42
CA PHE A 138 1.33 -5.99 1.33
C PHE A 138 1.75 -6.53 2.72
N MET A 139 2.93 -6.10 3.20
CA MET A 139 3.43 -6.41 4.53
C MET A 139 2.88 -5.39 5.55
N SER A 140 1.73 -5.69 6.15
CA SER A 140 1.13 -4.90 7.23
C SER A 140 1.76 -5.24 8.59
N ASP A 141 2.14 -4.21 9.35
CA ASP A 141 2.58 -4.36 10.76
C ASP A 141 1.41 -4.76 11.69
N GLU A 142 0.17 -4.46 11.27
CA GLU A 142 -1.05 -4.86 11.97
C GLU A 142 -1.53 -6.17 11.33
N ALA A 143 -1.28 -7.30 11.99
CA ALA A 143 -1.91 -8.58 11.68
C ALA A 143 -3.33 -8.69 12.27
N GLU A 144 -3.82 -7.64 12.93
CA GLU A 144 -5.14 -7.61 13.55
C GLU A 144 -6.14 -6.85 12.68
N ILE A 145 -7.27 -7.51 12.46
CA ILE A 145 -8.49 -7.05 11.78
C ILE A 145 -8.49 -7.27 10.27
N ILE A 146 -8.40 -8.55 9.87
CA ILE A 146 -9.31 -9.17 8.88
C ILE A 146 -9.74 -10.52 9.45
#